data_AF-A0A812YX53-F1
#
_entry.id   AF-A0A812YX53-F1
#
_cell.length_a   1.000
_cell.length_b   1.000
_cell.length_c   1.000
_cell.angle_alpha   90.00
_cell.angle_beta   90.00
_cell.angle_gamma   90.00
#
_symmetry.space_group_name_H-M   'P 1'
#
loop_
_entity.id
_entity.type
_entity.pdbx_description
1 polymer ?
#
loop_
_entity_poly.entity_id
_entity_poly.type
_entity_poly.pdbx_seq_one_letter_code
_entity_poly.pdbx_strand_id
1 'polypeptide(L)'
;MLMGGLFGRFAGALCGDLGLSTSVSGVFAVVGSAAMLCGFKQMTLASVLIVVECVNDLSLAPIVMLGVAVSMAVNWAINDRGHDEEVIHRRQLPFLEGEPPRALDAQVALDLCPLLPHDAVMPPEATMLQVQRALDHRDVHYFPVRDDSGPCLGIISRSQLETLVNPSRPFSSFAAQ
;
A
#
# COMPACT_ATOMS: atom_id res chain seq x y z
N MET A 1 -8.09 -19.42 -7.33
CA MET A 1 -8.85 -19.44 -8.61
C MET A 1 -9.35 -20.84 -8.97
N LEU A 2 -8.50 -21.88 -9.07
CA LEU A 2 -8.95 -23.24 -9.45
C LEU A 2 -10.05 -23.81 -8.54
N MET A 3 -9.88 -23.74 -7.22
CA MET A 3 -10.88 -24.23 -6.27
C MET A 3 -12.21 -23.48 -6.39
N GLY A 4 -12.16 -22.14 -6.52
CA GLY A 4 -13.35 -21.32 -6.73
C GLY A 4 -14.04 -21.61 -8.06
N GLY A 5 -13.28 -21.87 -9.13
CA GLY A 5 -13.84 -22.27 -10.42
C GLY A 5 -14.48 -23.65 -10.38
N LEU A 6 -13.85 -24.63 -9.71
CA LEU A 6 -14.42 -25.96 -9.50
C LEU A 6 -15.73 -25.88 -8.70
N PHE A 7 -15.72 -25.10 -7.60
CA PHE A 7 -16.91 -24.90 -6.78
C PHE A 7 -18.01 -24.17 -7.55
N GLY A 8 -17.66 -23.16 -8.35
CA GLY A 8 -18.59 -22.47 -9.25
C GLY A 8 -19.20 -23.41 -10.27
N ARG A 9 -18.42 -24.29 -10.90
CA ARG A 9 -18.95 -25.32 -11.81
C ARG A 9 -19.87 -26.29 -11.11
N PHE A 10 -19.51 -26.74 -9.92
CA PHE A 10 -20.33 -27.65 -9.12
C PHE A 10 -21.68 -27.03 -8.77
N ALA A 11 -21.68 -25.78 -8.28
CA ALA A 11 -22.90 -25.03 -8.00
C ALA A 11 -23.74 -24.81 -9.28
N GLY A 12 -23.11 -24.48 -10.41
CA GLY A 12 -23.79 -24.34 -11.69
C GLY A 12 -24.41 -25.64 -12.21
N ALA A 13 -23.74 -26.78 -12.01
CA ALA A 13 -24.28 -28.09 -12.37
C ALA A 13 -25.50 -28.45 -11.51
N LEU A 14 -25.42 -28.21 -10.20
CA LEU A 14 -26.52 -28.45 -9.28
C LEU A 14 -27.75 -27.57 -9.59
N CYS A 15 -27.54 -26.29 -9.91
CA CYS A 15 -28.63 -25.40 -10.35
C CYS A 15 -29.25 -25.83 -11.68
N GLY A 16 -28.46 -26.43 -12.58
CA GLY A 16 -28.94 -27.03 -13.82
C GLY A 16 -29.83 -28.24 -13.56
N ASP A 17 -29.39 -29.16 -12.70
CA ASP A 17 -30.15 -30.36 -12.32
C ASP A 17 -31.46 -30.03 -11.61
N LEU A 18 -31.50 -28.93 -10.86
CA LEU A 18 -32.70 -28.43 -10.18
C LEU A 18 -33.65 -27.62 -11.10
N GLY A 19 -33.30 -27.42 -12.38
CA GLY A 19 -34.09 -26.65 -13.34
C GLY A 19 -34.15 -25.15 -13.06
N LEU A 20 -33.29 -24.64 -12.17
CA LEU A 20 -33.30 -23.25 -11.72
C LEU A 20 -32.53 -22.31 -12.66
N SER A 21 -31.77 -22.83 -13.62
CA SER A 21 -30.93 -22.03 -14.50
C SER A 21 -30.66 -22.71 -15.84
N THR A 22 -30.86 -21.97 -16.94
CA THR A 22 -30.46 -22.35 -18.31
C THR A 22 -29.08 -21.82 -18.70
N SER A 23 -28.37 -21.17 -17.77
CA SER A 23 -27.08 -20.55 -18.02
C SER A 23 -25.94 -21.56 -18.15
N VAL A 24 -24.94 -21.22 -18.98
CA VAL A 24 -23.76 -22.05 -19.23
C VAL A 24 -22.96 -22.24 -17.94
N SER A 25 -22.67 -23.48 -17.55
CA SER A 25 -21.86 -23.85 -16.36
C SER A 25 -20.51 -23.10 -16.29
N GLY A 26 -19.96 -22.70 -17.43
CA GLY A 26 -18.75 -21.88 -17.53
C GLY A 26 -18.85 -20.51 -16.85
N VAL A 27 -20.00 -19.83 -16.90
CA VAL A 27 -20.15 -18.50 -16.27
C VAL A 27 -20.06 -18.61 -14.74
N PHE A 28 -20.69 -19.64 -14.16
CA PHE A 28 -20.57 -19.90 -12.72
C PHE A 28 -19.13 -20.24 -12.31
N ALA A 29 -18.38 -20.93 -13.17
CA ALA A 29 -16.96 -21.18 -12.95
C ALA A 29 -16.16 -19.87 -12.88
N VAL A 30 -16.41 -18.96 -13.82
CA VAL A 30 -15.74 -17.66 -13.91
C VAL A 30 -16.04 -16.83 -12.66
N VAL A 31 -17.33 -16.70 -12.30
CA VAL A 31 -17.76 -15.97 -11.10
C VAL A 31 -17.17 -16.58 -9.81
N GLY A 32 -17.23 -17.90 -9.65
CA GLY A 32 -16.66 -18.59 -8.48
C GLY A 32 -15.14 -18.43 -8.39
N SER A 33 -14.43 -18.43 -9.53
CA SER A 33 -12.98 -18.23 -9.56
C SER A 33 -12.58 -16.81 -9.14
N ALA A 34 -13.35 -15.80 -9.58
CA ALA A 34 -13.17 -14.39 -9.21
C ALA A 34 -13.51 -14.15 -7.74
N ALA A 35 -14.64 -14.67 -7.27
CA ALA A 35 -15.08 -14.56 -5.88
C ALA A 35 -14.04 -15.14 -4.92
N MET A 36 -13.51 -16.33 -5.20
CA MET A 36 -12.45 -16.93 -4.37
C MET A 36 -11.18 -16.07 -4.34
N LEU A 37 -10.77 -15.51 -5.49
CA LEU A 37 -9.57 -14.64 -5.53
C LEU A 37 -9.80 -13.37 -4.72
N CYS A 38 -10.97 -12.74 -4.84
CA CYS A 38 -11.35 -11.58 -4.04
C CYS A 38 -11.36 -11.91 -2.54
N GLY A 39 -11.99 -13.01 -2.12
CA GLY A 39 -12.03 -13.39 -0.71
C GLY A 39 -10.65 -13.64 -0.10
N PHE A 40 -9.69 -14.16 -0.88
CA PHE A 40 -8.33 -14.41 -0.40
C PHE A 40 -7.48 -13.13 -0.32
N LYS A 41 -7.52 -12.30 -1.37
CA LYS A 41 -6.66 -11.11 -1.51
C LYS A 41 -7.29 -9.81 -1.00
N GLN A 42 -8.59 -9.79 -0.79
CA GLN A 42 -9.40 -8.59 -0.52
C GLN A 42 -9.27 -7.48 -1.59
N MET A 43 -8.89 -7.83 -2.82
CA MET A 43 -8.79 -6.91 -3.95
C MET A 43 -10.02 -7.03 -4.86
N THR A 44 -11.01 -6.14 -4.70
CA THR A 44 -12.29 -6.20 -5.45
C THR A 44 -12.15 -5.80 -6.91
N LEU A 45 -11.66 -4.59 -7.19
CA LEU A 45 -11.59 -4.06 -8.55
C LEU A 45 -10.62 -4.86 -9.41
N ALA A 46 -9.42 -5.13 -8.88
CA ALA A 46 -8.37 -5.83 -9.62
C ALA A 46 -8.78 -7.26 -9.99
N SER A 47 -9.40 -8.01 -9.07
CA SER A 47 -9.80 -9.39 -9.35
C SER A 47 -10.89 -9.48 -10.42
N VAL A 48 -11.87 -8.59 -10.40
CA VAL A 48 -12.92 -8.49 -11.43
C VAL A 48 -12.29 -8.18 -12.78
N LEU A 49 -11.44 -7.15 -12.87
CA LEU A 49 -10.82 -6.74 -14.13
C LEU A 49 -9.95 -7.84 -14.73
N ILE A 50 -9.11 -8.50 -13.91
CA ILE A 50 -8.28 -9.62 -14.37
C ILE A 50 -9.15 -10.71 -15.01
N VAL A 51 -10.25 -11.09 -14.36
CA VAL A 51 -11.09 -12.19 -14.85
C VAL A 51 -11.87 -11.79 -16.11
N VAL A 52 -12.43 -10.57 -16.14
CA VAL A 52 -13.18 -10.06 -17.29
C VAL A 52 -12.27 -9.91 -18.51
N GLU A 53 -11.05 -9.40 -18.33
CA GLU A 53 -10.06 -9.26 -19.39
C GLU A 53 -9.59 -10.62 -19.90
N CYS A 54 -9.37 -11.61 -19.02
CA CYS A 54 -9.02 -12.98 -19.42
C CYS A 54 -10.13 -13.67 -20.23
N VAL A 55 -11.39 -13.40 -19.92
CA VAL A 55 -12.53 -13.91 -20.70
C VAL A 55 -12.76 -13.07 -21.98
N ASN A 56 -12.19 -11.85 -22.02
CA ASN A 56 -12.35 -10.87 -23.09
C ASN A 56 -13.83 -10.55 -23.37
N ASP A 57 -14.64 -10.45 -22.31
CA ASP A 57 -16.07 -10.15 -22.39
C ASP A 57 -16.50 -9.24 -21.23
N LEU A 58 -16.55 -7.94 -21.51
CA LEU A 58 -16.97 -6.92 -20.55
C LEU A 58 -18.46 -7.02 -20.18
N SER A 59 -19.29 -7.73 -20.95
CA SER A 59 -20.71 -7.90 -20.61
C SER A 59 -20.91 -8.75 -19.35
N LEU A 60 -19.92 -9.59 -19.01
CA LEU A 60 -19.92 -10.41 -17.79
C LEU A 60 -19.49 -9.63 -16.54
N ALA A 61 -18.92 -8.43 -16.70
CA ALA A 61 -18.45 -7.60 -15.59
C ALA A 61 -19.49 -7.40 -14.48
N PRO A 62 -20.75 -6.97 -14.73
CA PRO A 62 -21.73 -6.76 -13.67
C PRO A 62 -22.06 -8.03 -12.87
N ILE A 63 -22.10 -9.20 -13.53
CA ILE A 63 -22.40 -10.48 -12.87
C ILE A 63 -21.22 -10.90 -11.98
N VAL A 64 -19.99 -10.76 -12.50
CA VAL A 64 -18.77 -11.06 -11.73
C VAL A 64 -18.62 -10.08 -10.55
N MET A 65 -18.90 -8.79 -10.75
CA MET A 65 -18.91 -7.78 -9.69
C MET A 65 -19.88 -8.14 -8.57
N LEU A 66 -21.10 -8.59 -8.89
CA LEU A 66 -22.07 -9.01 -7.89
C LEU A 66 -21.56 -10.19 -7.06
N GLY A 67 -21.02 -11.23 -7.71
CA GLY A 67 -20.44 -12.38 -7.00
C GLY A 67 -19.26 -12.00 -6.12
N VAL A 68 -18.39 -11.13 -6.62
CA VAL A 68 -17.25 -10.58 -5.87
C VAL A 68 -17.71 -9.71 -4.69
N ALA A 69 -18.76 -8.90 -4.86
CA ALA A 69 -19.31 -8.06 -3.81
C ALA A 69 -19.90 -8.89 -2.66
N VAL A 70 -20.64 -9.97 -2.97
CA VAL A 70 -21.14 -10.91 -1.95
C VAL A 70 -19.97 -11.56 -1.22
N SER A 71 -18.95 -12.02 -1.96
CA SER A 71 -17.75 -12.60 -1.34
C SER A 71 -17.03 -11.61 -0.43
N MET A 72 -16.97 -10.34 -0.82
CA MET A 72 -16.34 -9.30 -0.01
C MET A 72 -17.16 -8.98 1.24
N ALA A 73 -18.48 -8.90 1.14
CA ALA A 73 -19.36 -8.68 2.28
C ALA A 73 -19.23 -9.79 3.33
N VAL A 74 -19.16 -11.06 2.88
CA VAL A 74 -18.92 -12.20 3.77
C VAL A 74 -17.52 -12.12 4.38
N ASN A 75 -16.51 -11.73 3.59
CA ASN A 75 -15.17 -11.57 4.10
C ASN A 75 -15.08 -10.49 5.20
N TRP A 76 -15.70 -9.32 5.03
CA TRP A 76 -15.74 -8.28 6.05
C TRP A 76 -16.41 -8.71 7.36
N ALA A 77 -17.33 -9.67 7.31
CA ALA A 77 -17.97 -10.19 8.52
C ALA A 77 -17.10 -11.22 9.27
N ILE A 78 -16.14 -11.86 8.60
CA ILE A 78 -15.32 -12.94 9.16
C ILE A 78 -13.91 -12.45 9.51
N ASN A 79 -13.30 -11.65 8.64
CA ASN A 79 -11.91 -11.23 8.72
C ASN A 79 -11.81 -9.70 8.65
N ASP A 80 -11.17 -9.11 9.66
CA ASP A 80 -10.87 -7.67 9.67
C ASP A 80 -9.77 -7.27 8.67
N ARG A 81 -8.88 -8.21 8.32
CA ARG A 81 -7.69 -7.95 7.48
C ARG A 81 -7.51 -8.97 6.37
N GLY A 82 -6.90 -8.53 5.26
CA GLY A 82 -6.55 -9.38 4.14
C GLY A 82 -5.40 -10.32 4.46
N HIS A 83 -5.28 -11.41 3.70
CA HIS A 83 -4.14 -12.34 3.86
C HIS A 83 -2.79 -11.62 3.67
N ASP A 84 -2.70 -10.72 2.68
CA ASP A 84 -1.46 -10.00 2.41
C ASP A 84 -1.09 -9.03 3.54
N GLU A 85 -2.08 -8.34 4.13
CA GLU A 85 -1.89 -7.47 5.31
C GLU A 85 -1.45 -8.26 6.54
N GLU A 86 -2.03 -9.44 6.76
CA GLU A 86 -1.63 -10.33 7.84
C GLU A 86 -0.18 -10.80 7.68
N VAL A 87 0.27 -11.08 6.45
CA VAL A 87 1.67 -11.43 6.18
C VAL A 87 2.60 -10.25 6.44
N ILE A 88 2.23 -9.04 6.03
CA ILE A 88 2.99 -7.81 6.31
C ILE A 88 3.14 -7.61 7.83
N HIS A 89 2.04 -7.77 8.57
CA HIS A 89 2.03 -7.62 10.02
C HIS A 89 2.88 -8.68 10.71
N ARG A 90 2.78 -9.95 10.30
CA ARG A 90 3.62 -11.05 10.81
C ARG A 90 5.10 -10.86 10.55
N ARG A 91 5.45 -10.21 9.43
CA ARG A 91 6.85 -9.89 9.09
C ARG A 91 7.34 -8.59 9.74
N GLN A 92 6.49 -7.87 10.48
CA GLN A 92 6.81 -6.58 11.12
C GLN A 92 7.40 -5.57 10.14
N LEU A 93 6.92 -5.56 8.89
CA LEU A 93 7.37 -4.62 7.89
C LEU A 93 6.74 -3.23 8.15
N PRO A 94 7.50 -2.13 7.98
CA PRO A 94 6.94 -0.79 8.07
C PRO A 94 6.00 -0.55 6.89
N PHE A 95 4.70 -0.69 7.13
CA PHE A 95 3.65 -0.49 6.13
C PHE A 95 2.72 0.63 6.61
N LEU A 96 2.49 1.62 5.74
CA LEU A 96 1.57 2.72 6.00
C LEU A 96 0.23 2.41 5.34
N GLU A 97 -0.83 2.34 6.14
CA GLU A 97 -2.19 2.10 5.66
C GLU A 97 -2.70 3.32 4.85
N GLY A 98 -3.67 3.08 3.96
CA GLY A 98 -4.21 4.13 3.09
C GLY A 98 -5.01 5.20 3.83
N GLU A 99 -5.63 4.83 4.96
CA GLU A 99 -6.35 5.74 5.84
C GLU A 99 -5.69 5.70 7.23
N PRO A 100 -5.46 6.84 7.89
CA PRO A 100 -4.94 6.84 9.25
C PRO A 100 -5.92 6.15 10.23
N PRO A 101 -5.42 5.48 11.27
CA PRO A 101 -6.26 4.99 12.35
C PRO A 101 -7.03 6.13 13.02
N ARG A 102 -8.31 5.90 13.36
CA ARG A 102 -9.17 6.89 14.05
C ARG A 102 -8.58 7.44 15.35
N ALA A 103 -7.66 6.71 15.98
CA ALA A 103 -6.93 7.18 17.17
C ALA A 103 -6.05 8.42 16.88
N LEU A 104 -5.62 8.60 15.62
CA LEU A 104 -4.83 9.74 15.19
C LEU A 104 -5.68 10.99 14.90
N ASP A 105 -7.02 10.87 14.82
CA ASP A 105 -7.92 12.01 14.54
C ASP A 105 -7.81 13.11 15.61
N ALA A 106 -7.45 12.73 16.84
CA ALA A 106 -7.28 13.65 17.96
C ALA A 106 -5.81 14.06 18.20
N GLN A 107 -4.86 13.54 17.43
CA GLN A 107 -3.43 13.83 17.62
C GLN A 107 -2.96 14.96 16.71
N VAL A 108 -2.04 15.78 17.22
CA VAL A 108 -1.40 16.85 16.43
C VAL A 108 -0.09 16.32 15.85
N ALA A 109 0.25 16.75 14.63
CA ALA A 109 1.52 16.37 13.99
C ALA A 109 2.75 16.62 14.87
N LEU A 110 2.70 17.64 15.74
CA LEU A 110 3.77 17.96 16.69
C LEU A 110 4.03 16.84 17.69
N ASP A 111 3.02 16.05 18.06
CA ASP A 111 3.16 14.94 19.01
C ASP A 111 3.83 13.71 18.36
N LEU A 112 3.77 13.63 17.02
CA LEU A 112 4.32 12.53 16.22
C LEU A 112 5.70 12.86 15.66
N CYS A 113 5.96 14.12 15.33
CA CYS A 113 7.23 14.55 14.78
C CYS A 113 8.33 14.53 15.86
N PRO A 114 9.44 13.81 15.64
CA PRO A 114 10.57 13.87 16.56
C PRO A 114 11.14 15.30 16.59
N LEU A 115 11.46 15.81 17.79
CA LEU A 115 12.17 17.08 17.91
C LEU A 115 13.54 16.96 17.24
N LEU A 116 13.77 17.77 16.20
CA LEU A 116 15.09 17.89 15.62
C LEU A 116 16.03 18.60 16.62
N PRO A 117 17.26 18.10 16.80
CA PRO A 117 18.26 18.83 17.56
C PRO A 117 18.54 20.18 16.87
N HIS A 118 18.80 21.22 17.67
CA HIS A 118 19.05 22.56 17.15
C HIS A 118 20.21 22.60 16.14
N ASP A 119 21.20 21.72 16.31
CA ASP A 119 22.35 21.61 15.41
C ASP A 119 22.02 20.96 14.05
N ALA A 120 20.86 20.30 13.90
CA ALA A 120 20.39 19.75 12.63
C ALA A 120 19.58 20.76 11.78
N VAL A 121 19.21 21.90 12.36
CA VAL A 121 18.58 23.01 11.62
C VAL A 121 19.68 23.92 11.11
N MET A 122 19.75 24.15 9.81
CA MET A 122 20.83 24.93 9.20
C MET A 122 20.36 26.32 8.77
N PRO A 123 21.19 27.35 8.94
CA PRO A 123 20.94 28.65 8.33
C PRO A 123 21.20 28.60 6.81
N PRO A 124 20.67 29.57 6.04
CA PRO A 124 20.91 29.65 4.60
C PRO A 124 22.40 29.80 4.26
N GLU A 125 23.14 30.52 5.11
CA GLU A 125 24.59 30.68 5.04
C GLU A 125 25.26 29.87 6.16
N ALA A 126 25.33 28.55 5.99
CA ALA A 126 25.95 27.66 6.97
C ALA A 126 27.48 27.62 6.81
N THR A 127 28.20 27.72 7.93
CA THR A 127 29.65 27.51 7.99
C THR A 127 29.97 26.02 7.92
N MET A 128 31.11 25.62 7.32
CA MET A 128 31.53 24.20 7.25
C MET A 128 31.55 23.49 8.60
N LEU A 129 31.83 24.20 9.69
CA LEU A 129 31.78 23.67 11.05
C LEU A 129 30.35 23.31 11.50
N GLN A 130 29.35 24.11 11.13
CA GLN A 130 27.93 23.81 11.39
C GLN A 130 27.46 22.63 10.54
N VAL A 131 27.90 22.56 9.29
CA VAL A 131 27.62 21.45 8.38
C VAL A 131 28.20 20.13 8.92
N GLN A 132 29.43 20.15 9.44
CA GLN A 132 30.02 18.96 10.08
C GLN A 132 29.25 18.54 11.35
N ARG A 133 28.89 19.49 12.21
CA ARG A 133 28.07 19.20 13.41
C ARG A 133 26.70 18.61 13.05
N ALA A 134 26.05 19.11 12.01
CA ALA A 134 24.80 18.54 11.51
C ALA A 134 25.01 17.10 10.98
N LEU A 135 26.11 16.85 10.25
CA LEU A 135 26.45 15.51 9.75
C LEU A 135 26.81 14.52 10.87
N ASP A 136 27.29 14.97 12.02
CA ASP A 136 27.60 14.11 13.17
C ASP A 136 26.34 13.41 13.71
N HIS A 137 25.14 14.00 13.54
CA HIS A 137 23.86 13.41 13.93
C HIS A 137 23.40 12.32 12.95
N ARG A 138 23.90 11.08 13.10
CA ARG A 138 23.66 9.96 12.18
C ARG A 138 22.19 9.60 11.94
N ASP A 139 21.32 9.86 12.91
CA ASP A 139 19.89 9.52 12.81
C ASP A 139 19.08 10.53 11.99
N VAL A 140 19.70 11.66 11.61
CA VAL A 140 19.06 12.69 10.78
C VAL A 140 19.50 12.54 9.32
N HIS A 141 18.52 12.29 8.45
CA HIS A 141 18.72 12.15 7.00
C HIS A 141 18.37 13.40 6.21
N TYR A 142 17.53 14.27 6.75
CA TYR A 142 17.07 15.50 6.12
C TYR A 142 17.27 16.67 7.07
N PHE A 143 17.90 17.72 6.56
CA PHE A 143 18.22 18.92 7.31
C PHE A 143 17.38 20.10 6.79
N PRO A 144 16.47 20.65 7.60
CA PRO A 144 15.74 21.84 7.20
C PRO A 144 16.64 23.08 7.22
N VAL A 145 16.52 23.91 6.18
CA VAL A 145 17.20 25.19 6.06
C VAL A 145 16.24 26.29 6.47
N ARG A 146 16.55 27.00 7.56
CA ARG A 146 15.69 28.04 8.13
C ARG A 146 16.49 29.30 8.45
N ASP A 147 15.93 30.45 8.14
CA ASP A 147 16.44 31.74 8.60
C ASP A 147 16.01 32.02 10.06
N ASP A 148 16.73 32.86 10.79
CA ASP A 148 16.61 33.03 12.25
C ASP A 148 15.18 33.31 12.73
N SER A 149 14.40 34.05 11.93
CA SER A 149 13.01 34.40 12.21
C SER A 149 12.03 34.07 11.07
N GLY A 150 12.53 33.49 9.98
CA GLY A 150 11.77 33.27 8.75
C GLY A 150 11.10 31.89 8.65
N PRO A 151 10.28 31.68 7.60
CA PRO A 151 9.77 30.36 7.26
C PRO A 151 10.93 29.40 6.88
N CYS A 152 10.67 28.10 6.95
CA CYS A 152 11.59 27.09 6.42
C CYS A 152 11.77 27.34 4.91
N LEU A 153 12.99 27.63 4.47
CA LEU A 153 13.32 27.94 3.08
C LEU A 153 13.40 26.67 2.23
N GLY A 154 13.81 25.57 2.84
CA GLY A 154 13.91 24.29 2.15
C GLY A 154 14.42 23.17 3.04
N ILE A 155 14.65 22.02 2.41
CA ILE A 155 15.27 20.85 3.04
C ILE A 155 16.42 20.39 2.16
N ILE A 156 17.49 19.88 2.78
CA ILE A 156 18.60 19.24 2.07
C ILE A 156 18.83 17.86 2.67
N SER A 157 19.03 16.86 1.79
CA SER A 157 19.33 15.51 2.23
C SER A 157 20.80 15.37 2.64
N ARG A 158 21.07 14.43 3.55
CA ARG A 158 22.43 14.07 3.95
C ARG A 158 23.33 13.70 2.78
N SER A 159 22.83 12.92 1.82
CA SER A 159 23.62 12.50 0.66
C SER A 159 24.06 13.67 -0.21
N GLN A 160 23.17 14.66 -0.41
CA GLN A 160 23.52 15.90 -1.10
C GLN A 160 24.58 16.69 -0.34
N LEU A 161 24.40 16.83 0.97
CA LEU A 161 25.31 17.60 1.82
C LEU A 161 26.71 16.96 1.91
N GLU A 162 26.79 15.64 2.03
CA GLU A 162 28.05 14.88 2.00
C GLU A 162 28.78 15.02 0.65
N THR A 163 28.03 15.08 -0.46
CA THR A 163 28.58 15.32 -1.80
C THR A 163 29.17 16.72 -1.92
N LEU A 164 28.53 17.72 -1.32
CA LEU A 164 29.01 19.12 -1.31
C LEU A 164 30.24 19.31 -0.44
N VAL A 165 30.33 18.60 0.69
CA VAL A 165 31.50 18.64 1.60
C VAL A 165 32.68 17.87 1.01
N ASN A 166 32.43 16.74 0.35
CA ASN A 166 33.47 15.93 -0.27
C ASN A 166 33.10 15.54 -1.72
N PRO A 167 33.41 16.39 -2.70
CA PRO A 167 33.07 16.14 -4.11
C PRO A 167 33.81 14.94 -4.72
N SER A 168 34.78 14.35 -4.01
CA SER A 168 35.53 13.17 -4.47
C SER A 168 34.84 11.83 -4.13
N ARG A 169 33.73 11.83 -3.39
CA ARG A 169 32.93 10.62 -3.14
C ARG A 169 31.82 10.49 -4.20
N PRO A 170 31.86 9.45 -5.07
CA PRO A 170 30.79 9.24 -6.04
C PRO A 170 29.48 8.87 -5.35
N PHE A 171 28.37 9.33 -5.94
CA PHE A 171 27.00 9.08 -5.52
C PHE A 171 26.72 7.57 -5.44
N SER A 172 26.74 6.99 -4.25
CA SER A 172 26.22 5.64 -4.02
C SER A 172 24.71 5.75 -3.81
N SER A 173 23.96 5.57 -4.90
CA SER A 173 22.54 5.28 -4.88
C SER A 173 22.27 4.18 -3.84
N PHE A 174 21.53 4.53 -2.78
CA PHE A 174 21.07 3.58 -1.77
C PHE A 174 19.98 2.73 -2.42
N ALA A 175 20.37 1.55 -2.88
CA ALA A 175 19.44 0.46 -3.13
C ALA A 175 18.74 0.14 -1.80
N ALA A 176 17.42 0.26 -1.79
CA ALA A 176 16.57 -0.12 -0.68
C ALA A 176 16.85 -1.57 -0.26
N GLN A 177 17.12 -1.77 1.02
CA GLN A 177 16.90 -3.05 1.72
C GLN A 177 15.62 -2.92 2.53
#